data_AF-A0A7C3QTE8-F1
#
_entry.id   AF-A0A7C3QTE8-F1
#
_cell.length_a   1.000
_cell.length_b   1.000
_cell.length_c   1.000
_cell.angle_alpha   90.00
_cell.angle_beta   90.00
_cell.angle_gamma   90.00
#
_symmetry.space_group_name_H-M   'P 1'
#
loop_
_entity.id
_entity.type
_entity.pdbx_description
1 polymer ?
#
loop_
_entity_poly.entity_id
_entity_poly.type
_entity_poly.pdbx_seq_one_letter_code
_entity_poly.pdbx_strand_id
1 'polypeptide(L)'
;LRANIKAIREPLKQAIARSALIRACLKKRPRGVFTYVGQRYDDGRKDLSMPFDRHFIEAVRSVNGAVFDNGRVNCSRHGDAMTLEGYDADLVYIDPPYYTPLSDNAYVRRYHFVEGLALDWTGVQIQEETVTRKFRSYPTPFSSRNGAQRAFEQLFEKFRESILLVSYSSNGYPTLPEMVRMMRKYKKHVEVVPVNYRYSFGNRNDKGKENKNAVREYLFMGF
;
A
#
# COMPACT_ATOMS: atom_id res chain seq x y z
N LEU A 1 7.89 14.88 -19.32
CA LEU A 1 7.49 13.46 -19.21
C LEU A 1 6.00 13.28 -18.84
N ARG A 2 5.54 13.66 -17.63
CA ARG A 2 4.11 13.51 -17.23
C ARG A 2 3.11 14.05 -18.26
N ALA A 3 3.33 15.25 -18.79
CA ALA A 3 2.43 15.84 -19.80
C ALA A 3 2.29 14.96 -21.06
N ASN A 4 3.40 14.34 -21.50
CA ASN A 4 3.42 13.49 -22.69
C ASN A 4 2.69 12.16 -22.45
N ILE A 5 2.71 11.63 -21.22
CA ILE A 5 1.99 10.39 -20.87
C ILE A 5 0.48 10.58 -21.08
N LYS A 6 -0.05 11.78 -20.83
CA LYS A 6 -1.47 12.09 -21.07
C LYS A 6 -1.87 11.99 -22.55
N ALA A 7 -0.94 12.18 -23.47
CA ALA A 7 -1.19 12.10 -24.91
C ALA A 7 -1.19 10.66 -25.45
N ILE A 8 -0.80 9.66 -24.65
CA ILE A 8 -0.87 8.25 -25.02
C ILE A 8 -2.34 7.83 -25.09
N ARG A 9 -2.79 7.45 -26.30
CA ARG A 9 -4.20 7.06 -26.55
C ARG A 9 -4.57 5.68 -26.01
N GLU A 10 -3.60 4.77 -25.96
CA GLU A 10 -3.83 3.38 -25.56
C GLU A 10 -3.77 3.27 -24.02
N PRO A 11 -4.88 2.89 -23.35
CA PRO A 11 -4.99 2.98 -21.90
C PRO A 11 -3.96 2.15 -21.12
N LEU A 12 -3.59 0.96 -21.61
CA LEU A 12 -2.63 0.10 -20.91
C LEU A 12 -1.22 0.69 -20.99
N LYS A 13 -0.76 1.15 -22.15
CA LYS A 13 0.51 1.89 -22.28
C LYS A 13 0.52 3.13 -21.41
N GLN A 14 -0.59 3.86 -21.33
CA GLN A 14 -0.70 5.02 -20.44
C GLN A 14 -0.55 4.61 -18.97
N ALA A 15 -1.22 3.54 -18.54
CA ALA A 15 -1.11 3.00 -17.18
C ALA A 15 0.31 2.53 -16.86
N ILE A 16 0.96 1.79 -17.78
CA ILE A 16 2.35 1.34 -17.65
C ILE A 16 3.28 2.54 -17.51
N ALA A 17 3.16 3.54 -18.39
CA ALA A 17 3.98 4.74 -18.34
C ALA A 17 3.77 5.51 -17.02
N ARG A 18 2.54 5.61 -16.53
CA ARG A 18 2.25 6.26 -15.25
C ARG A 18 2.87 5.52 -14.06
N SER A 19 2.71 4.21 -14.00
CA SER A 19 3.31 3.34 -12.98
C SER A 19 4.84 3.40 -13.02
N ALA A 20 5.43 3.44 -14.22
CA ALA A 20 6.87 3.58 -14.40
C ALA A 20 7.38 4.95 -13.92
N LEU A 21 6.65 6.04 -14.19
CA LEU A 21 6.97 7.37 -13.68
C LEU A 21 6.96 7.40 -12.14
N ILE A 22 5.92 6.86 -11.52
CA ILE A 22 5.80 6.76 -10.05
C ILE A 22 6.98 5.97 -9.47
N ARG A 23 7.30 4.81 -10.06
CA ARG A 23 8.44 3.98 -9.63
C ARG A 23 9.77 4.71 -9.79
N ALA A 24 9.99 5.42 -10.90
CA ALA A 24 11.19 6.21 -11.14
C ALA A 24 11.36 7.31 -10.07
N CYS A 25 10.27 8.01 -9.72
CA CYS A 25 10.26 9.01 -8.65
C CYS A 25 10.61 8.39 -7.29
N LEU A 26 10.03 7.23 -6.93
CA LEU A 26 10.35 6.52 -5.68
C LEU A 26 11.82 6.11 -5.64
N LYS A 27 12.35 5.56 -6.74
CA LYS A 27 13.72 5.04 -6.81
C LYS A 27 14.77 6.15 -6.72
N LYS A 28 14.55 7.24 -7.44
CA LYS A 28 15.45 8.40 -7.46
C LYS A 28 15.34 9.29 -6.20
N ARG A 29 14.51 8.91 -5.22
CA ARG A 29 14.37 9.62 -3.95
C ARG A 29 15.05 8.87 -2.81
N PRO A 30 15.90 9.49 -1.97
CA PRO A 30 16.48 8.78 -0.84
C PRO A 30 15.40 8.26 0.11
N ARG A 31 15.55 7.00 0.54
CA ARG A 31 14.52 6.21 1.26
C ARG A 31 13.16 6.07 0.57
N GLY A 32 12.99 6.57 -0.66
CA GLY A 32 11.73 6.54 -1.39
C GLY A 32 10.60 7.39 -0.81
N VAL A 33 10.89 8.32 0.12
CA VAL A 33 9.87 9.16 0.79
C VAL A 33 10.06 10.64 0.50
N PHE A 34 8.97 11.39 0.56
CA PHE A 34 8.90 12.80 0.16
C PHE A 34 8.70 13.74 1.36
N THR A 35 9.04 13.30 2.58
CA THR A 35 8.83 14.06 3.84
C THR A 35 9.87 15.14 4.14
N TYR A 36 10.75 15.45 3.19
CA TYR A 36 11.80 16.46 3.32
C TYR A 36 12.15 17.01 1.93
N VAL A 37 12.91 18.12 1.88
CA VAL A 37 13.48 18.72 0.66
C VAL A 37 15.00 18.50 0.59
N GLY A 38 15.61 18.61 -0.59
CA GLY A 38 17.03 18.35 -0.79
C GLY A 38 17.41 16.86 -0.74
N GLN A 39 18.69 16.54 -0.52
CA GLN A 39 19.27 15.18 -0.57
C GLN A 39 19.51 14.57 0.82
N ARG A 40 18.66 14.90 1.80
CA ARG A 40 18.75 14.28 3.14
C ARG A 40 18.60 12.75 3.01
N TYR A 41 19.45 12.00 3.71
CA TYR A 41 19.49 10.53 3.67
C TYR A 41 19.96 9.92 2.35
N ASP A 42 20.65 10.69 1.50
CA ASP A 42 21.42 10.12 0.40
C ASP A 42 22.43 9.10 0.96
N ASP A 43 22.28 7.85 0.52
CA ASP A 43 23.09 6.71 0.92
C ASP A 43 24.07 6.28 -0.18
N GLY A 44 24.20 7.09 -1.24
CA GLY A 44 25.11 6.84 -2.37
C GLY A 44 24.67 5.68 -3.28
N ARG A 45 23.48 5.11 -3.09
CA ARG A 45 23.02 3.99 -3.91
C ARG A 45 22.90 4.39 -5.38
N LYS A 46 23.14 3.42 -6.27
CA LYS A 46 23.07 3.59 -7.73
C LYS A 46 21.79 4.28 -8.22
N ASP A 47 20.66 4.01 -7.57
CA ASP A 47 19.38 4.64 -7.92
C ASP A 47 19.44 6.18 -7.81
N LEU A 48 20.25 6.76 -6.92
CA LEU A 48 20.32 8.21 -6.75
C LEU A 48 21.20 8.90 -7.81
N SER A 49 22.23 8.23 -8.30
CA SER A 49 23.10 8.73 -9.37
C SER A 49 22.58 8.44 -10.78
N MET A 50 21.74 7.42 -10.95
CA MET A 50 21.18 7.05 -12.25
C MET A 50 20.31 8.17 -12.84
N PRO A 51 20.46 8.53 -14.13
CA PRO A 51 19.60 9.49 -14.81
C PRO A 51 18.11 9.14 -14.75
N PHE A 52 17.24 10.16 -14.71
CA PHE A 52 15.80 9.95 -14.49
C PHE A 52 15.11 9.27 -15.68
N ASP A 53 15.51 9.60 -16.90
CA ASP A 53 15.08 8.94 -18.14
C ASP A 53 15.44 7.44 -18.14
N ARG A 54 16.64 7.09 -17.69
CA ARG A 54 17.06 5.70 -17.52
C ARG A 54 16.19 4.97 -16.50
N HIS A 55 15.95 5.57 -15.32
CA HIS A 55 15.00 5.04 -14.34
C HIS A 55 13.64 4.76 -14.94
N PHE A 56 13.13 5.71 -15.72
CA PHE A 56 11.83 5.60 -16.34
C PHE A 56 11.78 4.44 -17.34
N ILE A 57 12.74 4.33 -18.27
CA ILE A 57 12.77 3.25 -19.26
C ILE A 57 12.95 1.87 -18.60
N GLU A 58 13.83 1.76 -17.61
CA GLU A 58 13.99 0.51 -16.85
C GLU A 58 12.70 0.16 -16.10
N ALA A 59 12.02 1.13 -15.50
CA ALA A 59 10.73 0.93 -14.85
C ALA A 59 9.62 0.52 -15.84
N VAL A 60 9.57 1.10 -17.05
CA VAL A 60 8.63 0.69 -18.11
C VAL A 60 8.83 -0.78 -18.45
N ARG A 61 10.08 -1.21 -18.66
CA ARG A 61 10.39 -2.62 -18.96
C ARG A 61 9.99 -3.55 -17.81
N SER A 62 10.31 -3.19 -16.56
CA SER A 62 9.94 -3.99 -15.40
C SER A 62 8.43 -4.08 -15.19
N VAL A 63 7.69 -2.97 -15.34
CA VAL A 63 6.24 -2.97 -15.18
C VAL A 63 5.57 -3.76 -16.29
N ASN A 64 5.97 -3.55 -17.55
CA ASN A 64 5.42 -4.29 -18.68
C ASN A 64 5.71 -5.80 -18.58
N GLY A 65 6.91 -6.18 -18.12
CA GLY A 65 7.26 -7.59 -17.90
C GLY A 65 6.54 -8.26 -16.73
N ALA A 66 5.90 -7.47 -15.84
CA ALA A 66 5.09 -7.99 -14.74
C ALA A 66 3.59 -8.10 -15.10
N VAL A 67 3.19 -7.56 -16.25
CA VAL A 67 1.82 -7.70 -16.77
C VAL A 67 1.76 -8.96 -17.64
N PHE A 68 0.80 -9.83 -17.35
CA PHE A 68 0.57 -11.07 -18.08
C PHE A 68 -0.93 -11.26 -18.33
N ASP A 69 -1.25 -12.02 -19.38
CA ASP A 69 -2.62 -12.42 -19.69
C ASP A 69 -2.90 -13.80 -19.08
N ASN A 70 -3.96 -13.89 -18.29
CA ASN A 70 -4.44 -15.14 -17.68
C ASN A 70 -5.69 -15.69 -18.39
N GLY A 71 -6.09 -15.11 -19.52
CA GLY A 71 -7.28 -15.48 -20.29
C GLY A 71 -8.60 -15.12 -19.60
N ARG A 72 -8.58 -14.25 -18.58
CA ARG A 72 -9.75 -13.82 -17.81
C ARG A 72 -10.00 -12.33 -17.96
N VAL A 73 -11.25 -11.93 -17.73
CA VAL A 73 -11.60 -10.51 -17.58
C VAL A 73 -11.18 -10.06 -16.19
N ASN A 74 -10.23 -9.13 -16.13
CA ASN A 74 -9.73 -8.56 -14.89
C ASN A 74 -10.13 -7.08 -14.81
N CYS A 75 -10.70 -6.67 -13.68
CA CYS A 75 -11.14 -5.30 -13.44
C CYS A 75 -10.43 -4.72 -12.22
N SER A 76 -10.23 -3.41 -12.20
CA SER A 76 -9.75 -2.69 -11.01
C SER A 76 -10.63 -1.48 -10.73
N ARG A 77 -10.77 -1.15 -9.45
CA ARG A 77 -11.57 -0.03 -8.97
C ARG A 77 -10.79 0.71 -7.90
N HIS A 78 -10.81 2.04 -7.97
CA HIS A 78 -10.32 2.91 -6.91
C HIS A 78 -11.51 3.45 -6.10
N GLY A 79 -11.54 3.20 -4.80
CA GLY A 79 -12.61 3.65 -3.91
C GLY A 79 -12.68 2.85 -2.61
N ASP A 80 -13.67 3.14 -1.78
CA ASP A 80 -13.93 2.39 -0.54
C ASP A 80 -14.42 0.98 -0.88
N ALA A 81 -13.76 -0.04 -0.32
CA ALA A 81 -14.12 -1.44 -0.49
C ALA A 81 -15.55 -1.76 0.01
N MET A 82 -16.06 -1.02 1.00
CA MET A 82 -17.41 -1.19 1.53
C MET A 82 -18.50 -0.87 0.50
N THR A 83 -18.18 0.00 -0.45
CA THR A 83 -19.10 0.46 -1.50
C THR A 83 -19.06 -0.41 -2.77
N LEU A 84 -18.38 -1.56 -2.72
CA LEU A 84 -18.40 -2.52 -3.82
C LEU A 84 -19.75 -3.26 -3.84
N GLU A 85 -20.48 -3.18 -4.95
CA GLU A 85 -21.81 -3.78 -5.13
C GLU A 85 -21.88 -4.59 -6.43
N GLY A 86 -22.76 -5.60 -6.46
CA GLY A 86 -23.01 -6.39 -7.68
C GLY A 86 -21.93 -7.40 -8.04
N TYR A 87 -21.14 -7.87 -7.05
CA TYR A 87 -20.11 -8.89 -7.25
C TYR A 87 -20.22 -9.96 -6.18
N ASP A 88 -20.51 -11.19 -6.61
CA ASP A 88 -20.37 -12.39 -5.79
C ASP A 88 -18.99 -12.99 -6.07
N ALA A 89 -18.12 -12.97 -5.06
CA ALA A 89 -16.78 -13.53 -5.15
C ALA A 89 -16.68 -14.80 -4.31
N ASP A 90 -16.09 -15.85 -4.85
CA ASP A 90 -15.81 -17.07 -4.09
C ASP A 90 -14.73 -16.84 -3.01
N LEU A 91 -13.80 -15.91 -3.27
CA LEU A 91 -12.68 -15.56 -2.40
C LEU A 91 -12.44 -14.06 -2.38
N VAL A 92 -12.29 -13.49 -1.18
CA VAL A 92 -11.92 -12.09 -0.96
C VAL A 92 -10.61 -12.02 -0.18
N TYR A 93 -9.57 -11.50 -0.83
CA TYR A 93 -8.28 -11.20 -0.20
C TYR A 93 -8.28 -9.77 0.35
N ILE A 94 -7.89 -9.61 1.61
CA ILE A 94 -7.94 -8.34 2.34
C ILE A 94 -6.54 -8.07 2.93
N ASP A 95 -5.93 -6.94 2.53
CA ASP A 95 -4.63 -6.48 3.02
C ASP A 95 -4.73 -4.98 3.39
N PRO A 96 -5.35 -4.65 4.53
CA PRO A 96 -5.61 -3.27 4.91
C PRO A 96 -4.43 -2.67 5.67
N PRO A 97 -4.37 -1.34 5.82
CA PRO A 97 -3.39 -0.70 6.69
C PRO A 97 -3.48 -1.25 8.12
N TYR A 98 -2.33 -1.60 8.69
CA TYR A 98 -2.27 -2.08 10.07
C TYR A 98 -2.50 -0.92 11.03
N TYR A 99 -3.33 -1.05 12.07
CA TYR A 99 -3.33 -0.03 13.12
C TYR A 99 -2.31 -0.40 14.21
N THR A 100 -1.46 0.53 14.62
CA THR A 100 -0.54 0.36 15.76
C THR A 100 -0.39 1.69 16.51
N PRO A 101 -0.31 1.69 17.85
CA PRO A 101 -0.04 2.91 18.61
C PRO A 101 1.38 3.44 18.39
N LEU A 102 2.28 2.64 17.79
CA LEU A 102 3.70 2.95 17.64
C LEU A 102 4.02 3.75 16.37
N SER A 103 3.10 3.82 15.41
CA SER A 103 3.32 4.51 14.14
C SER A 103 2.01 4.93 13.52
N ASP A 104 2.00 6.12 12.91
CA ASP A 104 1.00 6.40 11.90
C ASP A 104 1.30 5.56 10.64
N ASN A 105 0.32 4.76 10.22
CA ASN A 105 0.34 4.05 8.94
C ASN A 105 -0.35 4.86 7.83
N ALA A 106 -0.33 6.19 7.98
CA ALA A 106 -0.82 7.15 7.01
C ALA A 106 0.21 7.35 5.89
N TYR A 107 0.18 6.46 4.89
CA TYR A 107 1.11 6.44 3.76
C TYR A 107 1.12 7.76 2.97
N VAL A 108 -0.03 8.43 2.81
CA VAL A 108 -0.14 9.71 2.09
C VAL A 108 0.88 10.73 2.60
N ARG A 109 1.11 10.84 3.91
CA ARG A 109 2.10 11.81 4.41
C ARG A 109 3.50 11.57 3.84
N ARG A 110 3.92 10.31 3.75
CA ARG A 110 5.26 9.91 3.28
C ARG A 110 5.37 9.89 1.76
N TYR A 111 4.26 9.60 1.08
CA TYR A 111 4.20 9.34 -0.35
C TYR A 111 3.32 10.34 -1.13
N HIS A 112 2.93 11.46 -0.53
CA HIS A 112 2.02 12.45 -1.13
C HIS A 112 2.41 12.85 -2.54
N PHE A 113 3.70 12.99 -2.84
CA PHE A 113 4.15 13.39 -4.17
C PHE A 113 3.74 12.36 -5.24
N VAL A 114 3.98 11.07 -4.99
CA VAL A 114 3.64 10.01 -5.95
C VAL A 114 2.16 9.67 -5.95
N GLU A 115 1.49 9.82 -4.81
CA GLU A 115 0.03 9.78 -4.72
C GLU A 115 -0.60 10.90 -5.58
N GLY A 116 -0.06 12.12 -5.52
CA GLY A 116 -0.46 13.24 -6.37
C GLY A 116 -0.25 12.94 -7.86
N LEU A 117 0.86 12.29 -8.23
CA LEU A 117 1.07 11.83 -9.61
C LEU A 117 0.02 10.80 -10.06
N ALA A 118 -0.36 9.86 -9.17
CA ALA A 118 -1.37 8.85 -9.43
C ALA A 118 -2.76 9.48 -9.65
N LEU A 119 -3.13 10.48 -8.85
CA LEU A 119 -4.39 11.21 -8.96
C LEU A 119 -4.40 12.31 -10.02
N ASP A 120 -3.27 12.53 -10.68
CA ASP A 120 -3.07 13.70 -11.54
C ASP A 120 -3.24 15.04 -10.83
N TRP A 121 -3.10 15.05 -9.50
CA TRP A 121 -3.42 16.17 -8.61
C TRP A 121 -4.91 16.57 -8.61
N THR A 122 -5.78 15.71 -9.11
CA THR A 122 -7.24 15.92 -9.06
C THR A 122 -7.73 15.67 -7.64
N GLY A 123 -8.53 16.59 -7.09
CA GLY A 123 -9.18 16.40 -5.79
C GLY A 123 -8.26 16.46 -4.56
N VAL A 124 -7.01 16.91 -4.71
CA VAL A 124 -6.08 17.08 -3.59
C VAL A 124 -5.92 18.56 -3.23
N GLN A 125 -5.89 18.86 -1.93
CA GLN A 125 -5.64 20.21 -1.42
C GLN A 125 -4.21 20.29 -0.89
N ILE A 126 -3.36 21.02 -1.61
CA ILE A 126 -1.96 21.25 -1.23
C ILE A 126 -1.91 22.15 0.00
N GLN A 127 -1.07 21.77 0.97
CA GLN A 127 -0.74 22.55 2.16
C GLN A 127 0.48 23.43 1.85
N GLU A 128 0.22 24.61 1.29
CA GLU A 128 1.24 25.58 0.86
C GLU A 128 2.14 26.06 2.01
N GLU A 129 1.63 26.03 3.25
CA GLU A 129 2.37 26.36 4.46
C GLU A 129 3.46 25.34 4.82
N THR A 130 3.44 24.15 4.22
CA THR A 130 4.41 23.09 4.50
C THR A 130 5.57 23.14 3.52
N VAL A 131 6.80 22.97 4.02
CA VAL A 131 8.03 22.96 3.20
C VAL A 131 7.97 21.91 2.08
N THR A 132 7.34 20.77 2.33
CA THR A 132 7.22 19.69 1.33
C THR A 132 5.99 19.83 0.44
N ARG A 133 5.13 20.84 0.65
CA ARG A 133 3.85 21.01 -0.06
C ARG A 133 3.03 19.73 -0.16
N LYS A 134 2.94 19.01 0.96
CA LYS A 134 2.11 17.80 1.07
C LYS A 134 0.63 18.18 0.98
N PHE A 135 -0.23 17.22 0.68
CA PHE A 135 -1.69 17.40 0.86
C PHE A 135 -2.21 16.57 2.04
N ARG A 136 -3.42 16.91 2.48
CA ARG A 136 -4.08 16.27 3.62
C ARG A 136 -4.25 14.77 3.41
N SER A 137 -3.95 13.97 4.42
CA SER A 137 -4.22 12.53 4.41
C SER A 137 -5.72 12.25 4.33
N TYR A 138 -6.09 11.17 3.63
CA TYR A 138 -7.49 10.73 3.58
C TYR A 138 -7.96 10.23 4.95
N PRO A 139 -9.22 10.49 5.34
CA PRO A 139 -9.84 9.80 6.46
C PRO A 139 -9.79 8.29 6.24
N THR A 140 -9.44 7.53 7.27
CA THR A 140 -9.42 6.07 7.21
C THR A 140 -9.79 5.48 8.57
N PRO A 141 -10.62 4.43 8.62
CA PRO A 141 -10.96 3.77 9.88
C PRO A 141 -9.73 3.14 10.55
N PHE A 142 -8.70 2.80 9.77
CA PHE A 142 -7.45 2.18 10.26
C PHE A 142 -6.51 3.14 11.00
N SER A 143 -6.94 4.38 11.27
CA SER A 143 -6.20 5.35 12.08
C SER A 143 -6.46 5.22 13.59
N SER A 144 -7.38 4.35 14.01
CA SER A 144 -7.66 4.06 15.43
C SER A 144 -7.95 2.57 15.63
N ARG A 145 -7.75 2.07 16.86
CA ARG A 145 -8.07 0.66 17.19
C ARG A 145 -9.55 0.35 16.94
N ASN A 146 -10.43 1.19 17.46
CA ASN A 146 -11.88 0.99 17.35
C ASN A 146 -12.35 1.12 15.90
N GLY A 147 -11.78 2.06 15.13
CA GLY A 147 -12.07 2.20 13.71
C GLY A 147 -11.63 0.98 12.91
N ALA A 148 -10.40 0.49 13.13
CA ALA A 148 -9.90 -0.71 12.48
C ALA A 148 -10.78 -1.93 12.79
N GLN A 149 -11.15 -2.12 14.06
CA GLN A 149 -12.05 -3.21 14.46
C GLN A 149 -13.40 -3.13 13.74
N ARG A 150 -14.04 -1.95 13.72
CA ARG A 150 -15.31 -1.74 13.03
C ARG A 150 -15.20 -1.98 11.52
N ALA A 151 -14.11 -1.55 10.89
CA ALA A 151 -13.88 -1.80 9.47
C ALA A 151 -13.73 -3.29 9.17
N PHE A 152 -13.04 -4.06 10.01
CA PHE A 152 -12.99 -5.51 9.85
C PHE A 152 -14.36 -6.16 10.04
N GLU A 153 -15.12 -5.79 11.07
CA GLU A 153 -16.46 -6.34 11.29
C GLU A 153 -17.39 -6.09 10.10
N GLN A 154 -17.37 -4.88 9.53
CA GLN A 154 -18.14 -4.53 8.34
C GLN A 154 -17.69 -5.29 7.09
N LEU A 155 -16.37 -5.44 6.87
CA LEU A 155 -15.84 -6.22 5.74
C LEU A 155 -16.26 -7.69 5.82
N PHE A 156 -16.14 -8.29 7.01
CA PHE A 156 -16.46 -9.70 7.21
C PHE A 156 -17.95 -9.97 7.08
N GLU A 157 -18.79 -9.04 7.54
CA GLU A 157 -20.25 -9.11 7.34
C GLU A 157 -20.61 -9.00 5.85
N LYS A 158 -20.04 -8.01 5.16
CA LYS A 158 -20.30 -7.75 3.74
C LYS A 158 -19.95 -8.97 2.86
N PHE A 159 -18.81 -9.60 3.13
CA PHE A 159 -18.30 -10.74 2.38
C PHE A 159 -18.49 -12.07 3.14
N ARG A 160 -19.57 -12.17 3.93
CA ARG A 160 -19.83 -13.35 4.77
C ARG A 160 -20.12 -14.63 3.97
N GLU A 161 -20.49 -14.52 2.69
CA GLU A 161 -20.72 -15.69 1.82
C GLU A 161 -19.43 -16.13 1.09
N SER A 162 -18.40 -15.28 1.01
CA SER A 162 -17.11 -15.57 0.34
C SER A 162 -16.11 -16.24 1.28
N ILE A 163 -15.15 -17.02 0.79
CA ILE A 163 -13.95 -17.33 1.59
C ILE A 163 -13.20 -16.01 1.85
N LEU A 164 -12.77 -15.79 3.10
CA LEU A 164 -12.02 -14.60 3.48
C LEU A 164 -10.56 -14.97 3.71
N LEU A 165 -9.64 -14.27 3.05
CA LEU A 165 -8.21 -14.36 3.31
C LEU A 165 -7.69 -12.99 3.73
N VAL A 166 -7.25 -12.85 4.98
CA VAL A 166 -6.72 -11.59 5.51
C VAL A 166 -5.22 -11.71 5.74
N SER A 167 -4.44 -10.85 5.10
CA SER A 167 -3.03 -10.63 5.44
C SER A 167 -2.95 -9.57 6.53
N TYR A 168 -2.31 -9.88 7.67
CA TYR A 168 -2.16 -8.93 8.75
C TYR A 168 -0.92 -9.17 9.62
N SER A 169 -0.26 -8.09 10.06
CA SER A 169 0.95 -8.19 10.88
C SER A 169 0.68 -8.50 12.34
N SER A 170 1.57 -9.27 12.97
CA SER A 170 1.55 -9.54 14.41
C SER A 170 1.69 -8.30 15.29
N ASN A 171 2.16 -7.19 14.72
CA ASN A 171 2.37 -5.94 15.45
C ASN A 171 1.19 -4.97 15.34
N GLY A 172 0.15 -5.34 14.59
CA GLY A 172 -1.07 -4.57 14.41
C GLY A 172 -2.16 -4.94 15.42
N TYR A 173 -3.12 -4.03 15.58
CA TYR A 173 -4.42 -4.33 16.15
C TYR A 173 -5.49 -4.21 15.05
N PRO A 174 -6.54 -5.04 15.06
CA PRO A 174 -6.86 -6.06 16.06
C PRO A 174 -5.80 -7.18 16.13
N THR A 175 -5.55 -7.65 17.35
CA THR A 175 -4.60 -8.76 17.61
C THR A 175 -5.12 -10.06 17.00
N LEU A 176 -4.26 -11.07 16.87
CA LEU A 176 -4.66 -12.39 16.36
C LEU A 176 -5.93 -12.95 17.05
N PRO A 177 -6.03 -13.00 18.39
CA PRO A 177 -7.26 -13.50 19.04
C PRO A 177 -8.49 -12.64 18.74
N GLU A 178 -8.32 -11.32 18.63
CA GLU A 178 -9.43 -10.41 18.29
C GLU A 178 -9.88 -10.62 16.84
N MET A 179 -8.95 -10.78 15.91
CA MET A 179 -9.22 -11.07 14.50
C MET A 179 -10.01 -12.38 14.35
N VAL A 180 -9.52 -13.46 14.97
CA VAL A 180 -10.21 -14.76 14.97
C VAL A 180 -11.61 -14.64 15.55
N ARG A 181 -11.77 -13.93 16.66
CA ARG A 181 -13.09 -13.72 17.29
C ARG A 181 -14.05 -12.96 16.35
N MET A 182 -13.59 -11.93 15.65
CA MET A 182 -14.43 -11.20 14.69
C MET A 182 -14.81 -12.07 13.50
N MET A 183 -13.86 -12.82 12.91
CA MET A 183 -14.15 -13.69 11.77
C MET A 183 -15.13 -14.80 12.12
N ARG A 184 -15.01 -15.41 13.32
CA ARG A 184 -15.93 -16.46 13.80
C ARG A 184 -17.38 -16.02 13.97
N LYS A 185 -17.67 -14.71 13.96
CA LYS A 185 -19.06 -14.22 13.92
C LYS A 185 -19.75 -14.57 12.59
N TYR A 186 -18.97 -14.68 11.52
CA TYR A 186 -19.48 -14.85 10.15
C TYR A 186 -18.98 -16.12 9.47
N LYS A 187 -17.99 -16.81 10.05
CA LYS A 187 -17.35 -18.01 9.48
C LYS A 187 -17.39 -19.16 10.47
N LYS A 188 -17.68 -20.37 9.97
CA LYS A 188 -17.73 -21.58 10.79
C LYS A 188 -16.31 -22.01 11.17
N HIS A 189 -15.38 -21.89 10.23
CA HIS A 189 -13.98 -22.25 10.42
C HIS A 189 -13.09 -21.03 10.22
N VAL A 190 -12.08 -20.91 11.09
CA VAL A 190 -11.04 -19.89 10.97
C VAL A 190 -9.69 -20.54 11.23
N GLU A 191 -8.86 -20.57 10.19
CA GLU A 191 -7.48 -21.05 10.23
C GLU A 191 -6.51 -19.86 10.20
N VAL A 192 -5.36 -20.00 10.86
CA VAL A 192 -4.34 -18.95 10.89
C VAL A 192 -2.99 -19.56 10.55
N VAL A 193 -2.40 -19.11 9.45
CA VAL A 193 -1.07 -19.53 8.99
C VAL A 193 -0.05 -18.43 9.34
N PRO A 194 0.89 -18.68 10.27
CA PRO A 194 1.96 -17.74 10.55
C PRO A 194 3.06 -17.82 9.48
N VAL A 195 3.50 -16.66 9.00
CA VAL A 195 4.61 -16.51 8.07
C VAL A 195 5.70 -15.70 8.75
N ASN A 196 6.89 -16.28 8.89
CA ASN A 196 8.04 -15.55 9.42
C ASN A 196 8.45 -14.48 8.39
N TYR A 197 8.51 -13.23 8.83
CA TYR A 197 8.89 -12.11 7.97
C TYR A 197 9.94 -11.23 8.65
N ARG A 198 10.85 -10.66 7.84
CA ARG A 198 11.91 -9.79 8.33
C ARG A 198 11.87 -8.46 7.60
N TYR A 199 11.54 -7.39 8.33
CA TYR A 199 11.59 -6.05 7.79
C TYR A 199 13.05 -5.64 7.49
N SER A 200 13.29 -5.19 6.26
CA SER A 200 14.61 -4.74 5.79
C SER A 200 14.80 -3.22 5.87
N PHE A 201 13.86 -2.49 6.50
CA PHE A 201 13.96 -1.04 6.63
C PHE A 201 15.24 -0.66 7.40
N GLY A 202 16.06 0.20 6.78
CA GLY A 202 17.34 0.65 7.33
C GLY A 202 17.19 1.40 8.64
N ASN A 203 17.29 0.68 9.75
CA ASN A 203 17.48 1.26 11.06
C ASN A 203 18.90 1.84 11.14
N ARG A 204 19.07 2.94 11.89
CA ARG A 204 20.38 3.53 12.19
C ARG A 204 21.34 2.41 12.62
N ASN A 205 22.50 2.31 11.96
CA ASN A 205 23.59 1.36 12.25
C ASN A 205 24.19 1.50 13.68
N ASP A 206 23.55 2.27 14.56
CA ASP A 206 24.21 2.92 15.69
C ASP A 206 23.64 2.50 17.05
N LYS A 207 22.98 1.35 17.14
CA LYS A 207 22.66 0.75 18.44
C LYS A 207 22.93 -0.73 18.39
N GLY A 208 23.98 -1.17 19.11
CA GLY A 208 24.28 -2.56 19.43
C GLY A 208 23.22 -3.23 20.31
N LYS A 209 21.94 -3.12 19.93
CA LYS A 209 20.80 -3.80 20.54
C LYS A 209 19.98 -4.45 19.43
N GLU A 210 19.62 -5.70 19.67
CA GLU A 210 18.78 -6.57 18.83
C GLU A 210 17.83 -5.79 17.92
N ASN A 211 18.06 -5.89 16.61
CA ASN A 211 17.22 -5.26 15.62
C ASN A 211 15.85 -5.97 15.67
N LYS A 212 14.83 -5.33 16.27
CA LYS A 212 13.46 -5.87 16.36
C LYS A 212 12.75 -5.82 14.99
N ASN A 213 13.31 -6.52 14.01
CA ASN A 213 12.84 -6.54 12.64
C ASN A 213 12.28 -7.89 12.20
N ALA A 214 12.42 -8.92 13.04
CA ALA A 214 11.71 -10.18 12.87
C ALA A 214 10.29 -10.04 13.42
N VAL A 215 9.31 -10.32 12.56
CA VAL A 215 7.88 -10.31 12.89
C VAL A 215 7.24 -11.59 12.35
N ARG A 216 6.00 -11.84 12.75
CA ARG A 216 5.15 -12.81 12.08
C ARG A 216 4.07 -12.04 11.32
N GLU A 217 3.96 -12.28 10.04
CA GLU A 217 2.74 -11.92 9.32
C GLU A 217 1.78 -13.11 9.42
N TYR A 218 0.49 -12.86 9.46
CA TYR A 218 -0.54 -13.88 9.56
C TYR A 218 -1.40 -13.87 8.32
N LEU A 219 -1.71 -15.06 7.82
CA LEU A 219 -2.79 -15.28 6.87
C LEU A 219 -3.96 -15.88 7.65
N PHE A 220 -5.02 -15.11 7.85
CA PHE A 220 -6.26 -15.58 8.44
C PHE A 220 -7.19 -16.05 7.33
N MET A 221 -7.60 -17.31 7.36
CA MET A 221 -8.51 -17.90 6.40
C MET A 221 -9.83 -18.23 7.08
N GLY A 222 -10.95 -17.70 6.58
CA GLY A 222 -12.28 -17.95 7.12
C GLY A 222 -13.24 -18.49 6.05
N PHE A 223 -13.87 -19.63 6.33
CA PHE A 223 -14.79 -20.34 5.45
C PHE A 223 -15.93 -21.03 6.23
#